data_AF-A0A9P3B9M4-F1
#
_entry.id   AF-A0A9P3B9M4-F1
#
_cell.length_a   1.000
_cell.length_b   1.000
_cell.length_c   1.000
_cell.angle_alpha   90.00
_cell.angle_beta   90.00
_cell.angle_gamma   90.00
#
_symmetry.space_group_name_H-M   'P 1'
#
loop_
_entity.id
_entity.type
_entity.pdbx_description
1 polymer ?
#
loop_
_entity_poly.entity_id
_entity_poly.type
_entity_poly.pdbx_seq_one_letter_code
_entity_poly.pdbx_strand_id
1 'polypeptide(L)'
;MRSIFSALQQTAATSWRSQIASVRSSRAVFELDSICARCRRQQIRFSSNRQLADDPRWLSVVDHPAQIVRTGRKHGPGLIILALIPITAFILGTWQVQRLDWKTKLIAKFEDRLVKPPLPLPPRIDPTAISEFDYRRVFATGHFRHDQEMLIGPRMREGQEGFIVVTPLERGEGESTILVNRGWISKKMMNKKDRAIGLPQGEVVVEGLLREPWKKNMFTPENKPEEGKFYFPDVHQMAELTGSQPVWIEQTMVPDMVESMDREAKGIPIGRAAEVNLRNNHSQYIFTWYGLSLATSIMLWMVIRKRPNEVTRRVVQNRNWS
;
A
#
# COMPACT_ATOMS: atom_id res chain seq x y z
N MET A 1 22.00 -4.52 -15.90
CA MET A 1 21.69 -3.61 -14.78
C MET A 1 22.60 -2.39 -14.83
N ARG A 2 22.07 -1.18 -14.77
CA ARG A 2 22.79 0.02 -14.32
C ARG A 2 21.82 0.82 -13.44
N SER A 3 22.14 0.92 -12.15
CA SER A 3 21.36 1.74 -11.22
C SER A 3 22.00 3.11 -11.13
N ILE A 4 21.22 4.14 -11.43
CA ILE A 4 21.51 5.53 -11.06
C ILE A 4 21.04 5.69 -9.62
N PHE A 5 21.86 6.25 -8.72
CA PHE A 5 21.45 7.13 -7.59
C PHE A 5 22.63 7.50 -6.69
N SER A 6 22.42 8.51 -5.83
CA SER A 6 23.32 9.03 -4.79
C SER A 6 24.49 9.93 -5.27
N ALA A 7 24.16 11.19 -5.50
CA ALA A 7 25.13 12.29 -5.49
C ALA A 7 24.95 13.16 -4.23
N LEU A 8 26.01 13.91 -3.89
CA LEU A 8 26.06 15.02 -2.92
C LEU A 8 26.11 14.67 -1.42
N GLN A 9 27.33 14.44 -0.93
CA GLN A 9 27.74 14.91 0.39
C GLN A 9 29.24 15.28 0.39
N GLN A 10 29.61 16.32 1.15
CA GLN A 10 30.99 16.85 1.32
C GLN A 10 31.56 17.55 0.05
N THR A 11 32.42 18.58 0.10
CA THR A 11 33.24 19.19 1.17
C THR A 11 33.29 20.72 1.02
N ALA A 12 33.59 21.47 2.10
CA ALA A 12 34.26 22.79 2.04
C ALA A 12 34.74 23.25 3.44
N ALA A 13 36.03 23.12 3.71
CA ALA A 13 36.74 23.79 4.80
C ALA A 13 38.20 24.01 4.39
N THR A 14 38.91 24.94 5.04
CA THR A 14 40.32 25.34 4.79
C THR A 14 40.61 25.95 3.40
N SER A 15 41.55 26.89 3.21
CA SER A 15 42.39 27.65 4.16
C SER A 15 42.95 28.93 3.49
N TRP A 16 43.51 29.83 4.29
CA TRP A 16 44.14 31.09 3.88
C TRP A 16 45.35 30.94 2.94
N ARG A 17 45.59 31.94 2.09
CA ARG A 17 46.96 32.44 1.81
C ARG A 17 46.99 33.90 1.37
N SER A 18 47.95 34.64 1.93
CA SER A 18 48.26 36.04 1.65
C SER A 18 49.26 36.20 0.51
N GLN A 19 49.18 37.31 -0.23
CA GLN A 19 50.29 37.83 -1.04
C GLN A 19 50.54 39.30 -0.72
N ILE A 20 51.82 39.64 -0.57
CA ILE A 20 52.35 40.99 -0.32
C ILE A 20 53.12 41.42 -1.57
N ALA A 21 52.99 42.67 -2.01
CA ALA A 21 53.86 43.26 -3.03
C ALA A 21 54.09 44.78 -2.80
N SER A 22 55.22 45.28 -3.30
CA SER A 22 55.81 46.61 -3.01
C SER A 22 56.62 47.08 -4.22
N VAL A 23 56.96 48.36 -4.49
CA VAL A 23 56.88 49.62 -3.72
C VAL A 23 56.92 50.78 -4.76
N ARG A 24 56.49 52.05 -4.56
CA ARG A 24 57.23 53.17 -3.94
C ARG A 24 56.57 54.54 -4.28
N SER A 25 56.43 55.41 -3.29
CA SER A 25 56.66 56.88 -3.27
C SER A 25 56.63 57.75 -4.54
N SER A 26 55.84 58.83 -4.49
CA SER A 26 56.19 60.17 -4.99
C SER A 26 55.78 61.25 -3.96
N ARG A 27 56.46 62.42 -3.96
CA ARG A 27 56.43 63.42 -2.86
C ARG A 27 55.48 64.61 -3.12
N ALA A 28 54.95 65.17 -2.02
CA ALA A 28 54.40 66.54 -1.88
C ALA A 28 53.13 66.83 -2.71
N VAL A 29 52.19 67.70 -2.30
CA VAL A 29 52.30 68.96 -1.52
C VAL A 29 51.26 69.03 -0.39
N PHE A 30 51.57 69.73 0.69
CA PHE A 30 50.62 70.08 1.75
C PHE A 30 49.70 71.23 1.31
N GLU A 31 48.39 71.01 1.30
CA GLU A 31 47.40 72.09 1.41
C GLU A 31 46.77 72.06 2.81
N LEU A 32 46.86 73.18 3.53
CA LEU A 32 46.47 73.31 4.94
C LEU A 32 44.95 73.59 5.09
N ASP A 33 44.11 72.68 4.63
CA ASP A 33 42.64 72.78 4.76
C ASP A 33 42.19 72.34 6.17
N SER A 34 42.36 73.23 7.16
CA SER A 34 42.13 72.90 8.58
C SER A 34 40.68 72.47 8.88
N ILE A 35 40.54 71.45 9.74
CA ILE A 35 39.25 70.84 10.14
C ILE A 35 38.24 71.90 10.67
N CYS A 36 38.73 72.98 11.30
CA CYS A 36 37.91 74.10 11.78
C CYS A 36 37.09 74.80 10.69
N ALA A 37 37.58 74.87 9.44
CA ALA A 37 36.88 75.56 8.35
C ALA A 37 35.62 74.81 7.89
N ARG A 38 35.64 73.46 7.92
CA ARG A 38 34.49 72.63 7.57
C ARG A 38 33.43 72.61 8.69
N CYS A 39 33.83 72.52 9.95
CA CYS A 39 32.91 72.58 11.09
C CYS A 39 32.10 73.90 11.10
N ARG A 40 32.74 75.05 10.85
CA ARG A 40 32.06 76.36 10.86
C ARG A 40 31.00 76.52 9.77
N ARG A 41 31.11 75.84 8.61
CA ARG A 41 30.06 75.84 7.57
C ARG A 41 28.88 74.91 7.89
N GLN A 42 29.08 73.84 8.67
CA GLN A 42 27.99 72.96 9.10
C GLN A 42 27.13 73.61 10.21
N GLN A 43 27.74 74.34 11.14
CA GLN A 43 26.99 74.96 12.25
C GLN A 43 26.05 76.10 11.82
N ILE A 44 26.33 76.80 10.70
CA ILE A 44 25.49 77.93 10.25
C ILE A 44 24.17 77.45 9.59
N ARG A 45 24.06 76.18 9.16
CA ARG A 45 22.81 75.64 8.60
C ARG A 45 21.83 75.08 9.64
N PHE A 46 22.22 74.97 10.90
CA PHE A 46 21.38 74.46 11.99
C PHE A 46 21.18 75.52 13.08
N SER A 47 20.67 76.69 12.70
CA SER A 47 20.17 77.71 13.63
C SER A 47 18.73 78.15 13.29
N SER A 48 17.90 77.21 12.81
CA SER A 48 16.44 77.32 12.89
C SER A 48 15.99 76.62 14.17
N ASN A 49 16.14 77.30 15.31
CA ASN A 49 15.85 76.74 16.64
C ASN A 49 14.33 76.73 16.92
N ARG A 50 13.57 76.01 16.10
CA ARG A 50 12.23 75.53 16.43
C ARG A 50 12.36 74.06 16.81
N GLN A 51 12.13 73.75 18.07
CA GLN A 51 11.89 72.36 18.45
C GLN A 51 10.56 71.93 17.82
N LEU A 52 10.42 70.66 17.44
CA LEU A 52 9.18 70.19 16.82
C LEU A 52 7.96 70.41 17.73
N ALA A 53 8.17 70.42 19.05
CA ALA A 53 7.18 70.75 20.07
C ALA A 53 6.69 72.22 20.06
N ASP A 54 7.33 73.11 19.30
CA ASP A 54 6.93 74.53 19.20
C ASP A 54 5.90 74.80 18.08
N ASP A 55 5.57 73.83 17.21
CA ASP A 55 4.42 73.95 16.28
C ASP A 55 3.14 73.57 17.04
N PRO A 56 2.13 74.45 17.17
CA PRO A 56 0.87 74.15 17.86
C PRO A 56 0.04 73.03 17.20
N ARG A 57 0.46 72.48 16.06
CA ARG A 57 -0.12 71.29 15.41
C ARG A 57 0.70 70.02 15.62
N TRP A 58 1.84 70.08 16.30
CA TRP A 58 2.63 68.91 16.65
C TRP A 58 1.99 68.17 17.82
N LEU A 59 1.62 66.91 17.61
CA LEU A 59 1.22 65.99 18.68
C LEU A 59 2.40 65.08 19.03
N SER A 60 2.60 64.86 20.33
CA SER A 60 3.61 63.92 20.81
C SER A 60 3.31 62.48 20.35
N VAL A 61 4.35 61.65 20.27
CA VAL A 61 4.23 60.20 20.04
C VAL A 61 3.39 59.52 21.15
N VAL A 62 3.36 60.12 22.35
CA VAL A 62 2.54 59.67 23.49
C VAL A 62 1.07 60.08 23.32
N ASP A 63 0.81 61.21 22.65
CA ASP A 63 -0.52 61.83 22.50
C ASP A 63 -1.25 61.38 21.22
N HIS A 64 -0.57 60.66 20.31
CA HIS A 64 -1.23 60.05 19.17
C HIS A 64 -2.32 59.05 19.62
N PRO A 65 -3.58 59.19 19.17
CA PRO A 65 -4.65 58.30 19.59
C PRO A 65 -4.37 56.86 19.16
N ALA A 66 -4.43 55.95 20.12
CA ALA A 66 -4.22 54.53 19.93
C ALA A 66 -5.19 53.93 18.89
N GLN A 67 -4.71 53.64 17.68
CA GLN A 67 -5.55 53.05 16.64
C GLN A 67 -5.77 51.56 16.92
N ILE A 68 -7.03 51.18 17.14
CA ILE A 68 -7.41 49.77 17.35
C ILE A 68 -7.38 49.04 16.00
N VAL A 69 -6.26 48.41 15.69
CA VAL A 69 -6.16 47.54 14.52
C VAL A 69 -6.87 46.22 14.84
N ARG A 70 -8.05 46.02 14.24
CA ARG A 70 -8.69 44.69 14.24
C ARG A 70 -7.81 43.75 13.43
N THR A 71 -7.12 42.81 14.09
CA THR A 71 -6.51 41.67 13.39
C THR A 71 -7.63 40.87 12.74
N GLY A 72 -7.79 41.04 11.42
CA GLY A 72 -8.82 40.31 10.67
C GLY A 72 -8.66 38.81 10.88
N ARG A 73 -9.77 38.09 11.13
CA ARG A 73 -9.78 36.63 11.23
C ARG A 73 -9.41 36.04 9.87
N LYS A 74 -8.11 35.93 9.60
CA LYS A 74 -7.59 35.20 8.45
C LYS A 74 -7.72 33.71 8.74
N HIS A 75 -8.86 33.13 8.38
CA HIS A 75 -8.97 31.70 8.17
C HIS A 75 -8.02 31.34 7.01
N GLY A 76 -6.75 31.11 7.32
CA GLY A 76 -5.71 30.82 6.34
C GLY A 76 -5.89 29.45 5.68
N PRO A 77 -5.11 29.13 4.63
CA PRO A 77 -5.22 27.87 3.89
C PRO A 77 -5.11 26.62 4.78
N GLY A 78 -4.41 26.71 5.92
CA GLY A 78 -4.36 25.62 6.91
C GLY A 78 -5.72 25.19 7.47
N LEU A 79 -6.73 26.08 7.53
CA LEU A 79 -8.08 25.71 7.96
C LEU A 79 -8.85 24.94 6.89
N ILE A 80 -8.59 25.22 5.61
CA ILE A 80 -9.13 24.46 4.47
C ILE A 80 -8.52 23.05 4.48
N ILE A 81 -7.20 22.94 4.66
CA ILE A 81 -6.51 21.65 4.79
C ILE A 81 -7.07 20.85 5.98
N LEU A 82 -7.26 21.49 7.15
CA LEU A 82 -7.86 20.84 8.32
C LEU A 82 -9.30 20.38 8.07
N ALA A 83 -10.08 21.11 7.26
CA ALA A 83 -11.45 20.74 6.89
C ALA A 83 -11.54 19.60 5.85
N LEU A 84 -10.52 19.41 5.01
CA LEU A 84 -10.46 18.29 4.05
C LEU A 84 -10.27 16.92 4.74
N ILE A 85 -9.65 16.88 5.93
CA ILE A 85 -9.41 15.64 6.66
C ILE A 85 -10.71 14.91 7.06
N PRO A 86 -11.68 15.53 7.77
CA PRO A 86 -12.93 14.85 8.11
C PRO A 86 -13.77 14.47 6.89
N ILE A 87 -13.72 15.27 5.81
CA ILE A 87 -14.43 15.01 4.56
C ILE A 87 -13.86 13.77 3.85
N THR A 88 -12.53 13.72 3.67
CA THR A 88 -11.88 12.57 3.03
C THR A 88 -12.03 11.30 3.88
N ALA A 89 -11.93 11.40 5.20
CA ALA A 89 -12.22 10.28 6.11
C ALA A 89 -13.69 9.80 6.01
N PHE A 90 -14.67 10.69 5.87
CA PHE A 90 -16.08 10.31 5.67
C PHE A 90 -16.32 9.62 4.32
N ILE A 91 -15.71 10.11 3.25
CA ILE A 91 -15.76 9.49 1.91
C ILE A 91 -15.14 8.08 1.95
N LEU A 92 -13.98 7.93 2.59
CA LEU A 92 -13.32 6.63 2.77
C LEU A 92 -14.15 5.67 3.63
N GLY A 93 -14.77 6.15 4.72
CA GLY A 93 -15.71 5.34 5.52
C GLY A 93 -16.89 4.84 4.70
N THR A 94 -17.50 5.72 3.90
CA THR A 94 -18.63 5.39 3.03
C THR A 94 -18.24 4.40 1.93
N TRP A 95 -17.05 4.55 1.33
CA TRP A 95 -16.49 3.57 0.41
C TRP A 95 -16.28 2.20 1.08
N GLN A 96 -15.83 2.15 2.34
CA GLN A 96 -15.67 0.90 3.07
C GLN A 96 -17.01 0.22 3.37
N VAL A 97 -18.10 0.97 3.62
CA VAL A 97 -19.46 0.41 3.72
C VAL A 97 -19.89 -0.25 2.40
N GLN A 98 -19.74 0.45 1.27
CA GLN A 98 -20.06 -0.11 -0.06
C GLN A 98 -19.19 -1.34 -0.38
N ARG A 99 -17.90 -1.29 -0.01
CA ARG A 99 -16.95 -2.39 -0.21
C ARG A 99 -17.27 -3.61 0.67
N LEU A 100 -17.74 -3.38 1.89
CA LEU A 100 -18.23 -4.43 2.80
C LEU A 100 -19.46 -5.12 2.21
N ASP A 101 -20.47 -4.37 1.79
CA ASP A 101 -21.70 -4.90 1.17
C ASP A 101 -21.39 -5.73 -0.08
N TRP A 102 -20.62 -5.17 -1.03
CA TRP A 102 -20.18 -5.88 -2.23
C TRP A 102 -19.45 -7.19 -1.90
N LYS A 103 -18.52 -7.16 -0.94
CA LYS A 103 -17.75 -8.34 -0.55
C LYS A 103 -18.62 -9.39 0.15
N THR A 104 -19.58 -8.97 0.97
CA THR A 104 -20.50 -9.86 1.68
C THR A 104 -21.44 -10.56 0.70
N LYS A 105 -21.99 -9.83 -0.30
CA LYS A 105 -22.78 -10.39 -1.39
C LYS A 105 -21.98 -11.39 -2.24
N LEU A 106 -20.69 -11.12 -2.49
CA LEU A 106 -19.81 -12.04 -3.20
C LEU A 106 -19.55 -13.33 -2.41
N ILE A 107 -19.31 -13.24 -1.10
CA ILE A 107 -19.15 -14.40 -0.21
C ILE A 107 -20.43 -15.25 -0.19
N ALA A 108 -21.58 -14.62 0.05
CA ALA A 108 -22.88 -15.32 0.06
C ALA A 108 -23.18 -16.03 -1.28
N LYS A 109 -22.80 -15.43 -2.41
CA LYS A 109 -22.91 -16.07 -3.75
C LYS A 109 -22.06 -17.33 -3.87
N PHE A 110 -20.89 -17.38 -3.25
CA PHE A 110 -20.03 -18.58 -3.26
C PHE A 110 -20.51 -19.62 -2.23
N GLU A 111 -20.99 -19.21 -1.07
CA GLU A 111 -21.57 -20.10 -0.05
C GLU A 111 -22.81 -20.84 -0.59
N ASP A 112 -23.72 -20.15 -1.28
CA ASP A 112 -24.87 -20.76 -1.96
C ASP A 112 -24.46 -21.83 -3.00
N ARG A 113 -23.35 -21.64 -3.72
CA ARG A 113 -22.83 -22.62 -4.70
C ARG A 113 -22.21 -23.85 -4.04
N LEU A 114 -21.69 -23.66 -2.83
CA LEU A 114 -20.98 -24.66 -2.04
C LEU A 114 -21.94 -25.59 -1.28
N VAL A 115 -23.08 -25.06 -0.81
CA VAL A 115 -24.14 -25.86 -0.16
C VAL A 115 -24.89 -26.75 -1.15
N LYS A 116 -24.98 -26.36 -2.43
CA LYS A 116 -25.65 -27.16 -3.47
C LYS A 116 -24.96 -28.52 -3.70
N PRO A 117 -25.70 -29.61 -3.95
CA PRO A 117 -25.14 -30.96 -4.12
C PRO A 117 -24.09 -31.00 -5.26
N PRO A 118 -23.04 -31.83 -5.19
CA PRO A 118 -22.03 -31.91 -6.25
C PRO A 118 -22.62 -32.20 -7.64
N LEU A 119 -22.11 -31.55 -8.68
CA LEU A 119 -22.47 -31.86 -10.07
C LEU A 119 -21.47 -32.86 -10.69
N PRO A 120 -21.94 -33.82 -11.50
CA PRO A 120 -21.03 -34.55 -12.39
C PRO A 120 -20.44 -33.57 -13.41
N LEU A 121 -19.13 -33.61 -13.61
CA LEU A 121 -18.48 -32.81 -14.65
C LEU A 121 -18.75 -33.42 -16.03
N PRO A 122 -19.18 -32.63 -17.03
CA PRO A 122 -19.40 -33.13 -18.38
C PRO A 122 -18.08 -33.61 -19.03
N PRO A 123 -18.14 -34.47 -20.08
CA PRO A 123 -16.94 -34.96 -20.77
C PRO A 123 -16.13 -33.83 -21.41
N ARG A 124 -16.80 -32.84 -22.01
CA ARG A 124 -16.17 -31.63 -22.55
C ARG A 124 -16.65 -30.41 -21.77
N ILE A 125 -15.70 -29.57 -21.37
CA ILE A 125 -15.94 -28.36 -20.58
C ILE A 125 -15.44 -27.17 -21.40
N ASP A 126 -16.27 -26.16 -21.58
CA ASP A 126 -15.83 -24.88 -22.13
C ASP A 126 -15.03 -24.12 -21.04
N PRO A 127 -13.74 -23.80 -21.27
CA PRO A 127 -12.94 -23.08 -20.28
C PRO A 127 -13.48 -21.69 -19.94
N THR A 128 -14.20 -21.04 -20.85
CA THR A 128 -14.76 -19.70 -20.64
C THR A 128 -15.87 -19.71 -19.58
N ALA A 129 -16.67 -20.77 -19.55
CA ALA A 129 -17.75 -20.96 -18.59
C ALA A 129 -17.27 -21.22 -17.16
N ILE A 130 -16.00 -21.65 -16.95
CA ILE A 130 -15.46 -21.99 -15.62
C ILE A 130 -15.65 -20.84 -14.61
N SER A 131 -15.41 -19.60 -15.04
CA SER A 131 -15.56 -18.40 -14.22
C SER A 131 -17.00 -18.20 -13.69
N GLU A 132 -18.02 -18.64 -14.45
CA GLU A 132 -19.41 -18.61 -14.01
C GLU A 132 -19.70 -19.64 -12.93
N PHE A 133 -18.96 -20.75 -12.89
CA PHE A 133 -19.11 -21.84 -11.94
C PHE A 133 -18.06 -21.84 -10.80
N ASP A 134 -17.32 -20.74 -10.59
CA ASP A 134 -16.38 -20.58 -9.48
C ASP A 134 -17.03 -20.90 -8.11
N TYR A 135 -16.33 -21.65 -7.25
CA TYR A 135 -16.81 -22.27 -6.00
C TYR A 135 -17.94 -23.32 -6.14
N ARG A 136 -18.20 -23.86 -7.33
CA ARG A 136 -19.15 -24.97 -7.49
C ARG A 136 -18.53 -26.31 -7.09
N ARG A 137 -19.20 -27.04 -6.18
CA ARG A 137 -18.88 -28.45 -5.91
C ARG A 137 -19.16 -29.33 -7.12
N VAL A 138 -18.17 -30.14 -7.47
CA VAL A 138 -18.17 -31.03 -8.63
C VAL A 138 -17.55 -32.38 -8.27
N PHE A 139 -17.89 -33.41 -9.04
CA PHE A 139 -17.19 -34.69 -9.00
C PHE A 139 -16.85 -35.20 -10.41
N ALA A 140 -15.75 -35.95 -10.48
CA ALA A 140 -15.29 -36.63 -11.68
C ALA A 140 -14.74 -38.01 -11.32
N THR A 141 -15.02 -39.00 -12.17
CA THR A 141 -14.46 -40.35 -12.07
C THR A 141 -13.42 -40.54 -13.16
N GLY A 142 -12.31 -41.23 -12.86
CA GLY A 142 -11.25 -41.47 -13.81
C GLY A 142 -9.99 -42.09 -13.20
N HIS A 143 -8.91 -42.14 -13.98
CA HIS A 143 -7.60 -42.65 -13.58
C HIS A 143 -6.59 -41.51 -13.45
N PHE A 144 -5.78 -41.52 -12.39
CA PHE A 144 -4.72 -40.52 -12.22
C PHE A 144 -3.49 -40.85 -13.05
N ARG A 145 -3.08 -39.93 -13.91
CA ARG A 145 -1.85 -40.01 -14.71
C ARG A 145 -0.65 -39.57 -13.86
N HIS A 146 -0.25 -40.46 -12.95
CA HIS A 146 0.84 -40.22 -11.98
C HIS A 146 2.21 -40.04 -12.63
N ASP A 147 2.40 -40.49 -13.87
CA ASP A 147 3.55 -40.20 -14.71
C ASP A 147 3.71 -38.68 -14.93
N GLN A 148 2.60 -37.99 -15.23
CA GLN A 148 2.53 -36.55 -15.49
C GLN A 148 2.18 -35.68 -14.26
N GLU A 149 2.37 -36.21 -13.06
CA GLU A 149 2.20 -35.44 -11.82
C GLU A 149 3.20 -34.27 -11.72
N MET A 150 2.68 -33.07 -11.46
CA MET A 150 3.41 -31.82 -11.32
C MET A 150 3.37 -31.32 -9.86
N LEU A 151 4.49 -30.76 -9.39
CA LEU A 151 4.61 -30.23 -8.03
C LEU A 151 4.78 -28.71 -8.04
N ILE A 152 3.84 -27.99 -7.42
CA ILE A 152 3.87 -26.53 -7.30
C ILE A 152 4.46 -26.15 -5.94
N GLY A 153 5.62 -25.49 -5.91
CA GLY A 153 6.28 -25.13 -4.66
C GLY A 153 7.44 -24.14 -4.78
N PRO A 154 8.11 -23.82 -3.65
CA PRO A 154 7.78 -24.29 -2.30
C PRO A 154 6.49 -23.67 -1.75
N ARG A 155 5.76 -24.42 -0.90
CA ARG A 155 4.55 -23.98 -0.20
C ARG A 155 4.64 -24.37 1.27
N MET A 156 4.56 -23.38 2.17
CA MET A 156 4.55 -23.61 3.61
C MET A 156 3.15 -23.98 4.09
N ARG A 157 3.07 -24.98 4.98
CA ARG A 157 1.87 -25.33 5.76
C ARG A 157 2.31 -25.66 7.17
N GLU A 158 1.69 -25.05 8.19
CA GLU A 158 1.91 -25.39 9.61
C GLU A 158 3.40 -25.41 10.03
N GLY A 159 4.20 -24.49 9.46
CA GLY A 159 5.65 -24.40 9.70
C GLY A 159 6.52 -25.34 8.87
N GLN A 160 5.94 -26.28 8.13
CA GLN A 160 6.66 -27.22 7.26
C GLN A 160 6.70 -26.76 5.79
N GLU A 161 7.82 -27.03 5.12
CA GLU A 161 7.98 -26.83 3.67
C GLU A 161 7.41 -28.03 2.91
N GLY A 162 6.69 -27.76 1.82
CA GLY A 162 6.12 -28.78 0.96
C GLY A 162 5.69 -28.27 -0.41
N PHE A 163 4.86 -29.06 -1.08
CA PHE A 163 4.42 -28.84 -2.46
C PHE A 163 2.93 -29.08 -2.59
N ILE A 164 2.29 -28.39 -3.53
CA ILE A 164 0.93 -28.70 -3.97
C ILE A 164 1.03 -29.68 -5.14
N VAL A 165 0.35 -30.82 -5.01
CA VAL A 165 0.34 -31.90 -6.00
C VAL A 165 -0.77 -31.66 -7.00
N VAL A 166 -0.40 -31.58 -8.28
CA VAL A 166 -1.35 -31.53 -9.40
C VAL A 166 -1.16 -32.77 -10.25
N THR A 167 -2.21 -33.56 -10.41
CA THR A 167 -2.19 -34.78 -11.21
C THR A 167 -3.29 -34.70 -12.27
N PRO A 168 -2.99 -34.95 -13.54
CA PRO A 168 -4.03 -35.08 -14.56
C PRO A 168 -4.92 -36.29 -14.25
N LEU A 169 -6.24 -36.09 -14.32
CA LEU A 169 -7.24 -37.15 -14.19
C LEU A 169 -7.83 -37.43 -15.57
N GLU A 170 -7.58 -38.64 -16.07
CA GLU A 170 -8.10 -39.16 -17.34
C GLU A 170 -9.47 -39.80 -17.12
N ARG A 171 -10.49 -39.35 -17.85
CA ARG A 171 -11.91 -39.71 -17.65
C ARG A 171 -12.49 -40.30 -18.92
N GLY A 172 -13.40 -41.27 -18.76
CA GLY A 172 -14.12 -41.89 -19.87
C GLY A 172 -13.17 -42.51 -20.90
N GLU A 173 -12.30 -43.42 -20.46
CA GLU A 173 -11.36 -44.15 -21.33
C GLU A 173 -10.51 -43.27 -22.28
N GLY A 174 -10.13 -42.08 -21.81
CA GLY A 174 -9.28 -41.14 -22.55
C GLY A 174 -10.03 -40.03 -23.31
N GLU A 175 -11.37 -40.01 -23.27
CA GLU A 175 -12.18 -38.93 -23.89
C GLU A 175 -11.84 -37.53 -23.37
N SER A 176 -11.44 -37.42 -22.10
CA SER A 176 -11.08 -36.13 -21.49
C SER A 176 -10.12 -36.26 -20.31
N THR A 177 -9.07 -35.44 -20.32
CA THR A 177 -8.18 -35.27 -19.16
C THR A 177 -8.35 -33.87 -18.55
N ILE A 178 -8.33 -33.76 -17.22
CA ILE A 178 -8.49 -32.50 -16.47
C ILE A 178 -7.42 -32.39 -15.37
N LEU A 179 -7.10 -31.16 -14.92
CA LEU A 179 -6.08 -30.94 -13.88
C LEU A 179 -6.71 -30.97 -12.49
N VAL A 180 -6.32 -31.95 -11.67
CA VAL A 180 -6.75 -32.05 -10.27
C VAL A 180 -5.61 -31.63 -9.35
N ASN A 181 -5.81 -30.53 -8.62
CA ASN A 181 -5.03 -30.19 -7.44
C ASN A 181 -5.47 -31.10 -6.28
N ARG A 182 -4.66 -32.10 -5.97
CA ARG A 182 -4.93 -33.10 -4.92
C ARG A 182 -4.65 -32.58 -3.50
N GLY A 183 -4.01 -31.41 -3.38
CA GLY A 183 -3.66 -30.79 -2.11
C GLY A 183 -2.16 -30.77 -1.82
N TRP A 184 -1.81 -30.55 -0.55
CA TRP A 184 -0.42 -30.35 -0.11
C TRP A 184 0.23 -31.66 0.39
N ILE A 185 1.53 -31.81 0.10
CA ILE A 185 2.42 -32.84 0.68
C ILE A 185 3.67 -32.19 1.27
N SER A 186 4.24 -32.78 2.32
CA SER A 186 5.52 -32.32 2.88
C SER A 186 6.69 -32.62 1.91
N LYS A 187 7.77 -31.84 2.02
CA LYS A 187 8.98 -31.99 1.20
C LYS A 187 9.65 -33.37 1.33
N LYS A 188 9.46 -34.05 2.47
CA LYS A 188 9.92 -35.44 2.69
C LYS A 188 9.21 -36.43 1.76
N MET A 189 7.94 -36.17 1.43
CA MET A 189 7.11 -37.01 0.57
C MET A 189 7.14 -36.58 -0.90
N MET A 190 8.03 -35.66 -1.29
CA MET A 190 8.14 -35.14 -2.66
C MET A 190 8.33 -36.26 -3.69
N ASN A 191 9.24 -37.18 -3.42
CA ASN A 191 9.55 -38.31 -4.29
C ASN A 191 8.47 -39.40 -4.20
N LYS A 192 7.98 -39.82 -5.36
CA LYS A 192 6.87 -40.79 -5.52
C LYS A 192 7.13 -42.12 -4.80
N LYS A 193 8.40 -42.55 -4.72
CA LYS A 193 8.81 -43.80 -4.03
C LYS A 193 8.49 -43.78 -2.53
N ASP A 194 8.56 -42.61 -1.91
CA ASP A 194 8.41 -42.45 -0.46
C ASP A 194 6.94 -42.32 -0.02
N ARG A 195 6.00 -42.29 -0.98
CA ARG A 195 4.55 -42.11 -0.77
C ARG A 195 3.68 -42.98 -1.68
N ALA A 196 4.03 -44.26 -1.85
CA ALA A 196 3.25 -45.20 -2.68
C ALA A 196 1.75 -45.24 -2.34
N ILE A 197 1.38 -45.10 -1.06
CA ILE A 197 -0.02 -45.03 -0.59
C ILE A 197 -0.75 -43.79 -1.14
N GLY A 198 -0.03 -42.68 -1.33
CA GLY A 198 -0.56 -41.44 -1.94
C GLY A 198 -0.76 -41.52 -3.46
N LEU A 199 -0.44 -42.65 -4.10
CA LEU A 199 -0.49 -42.87 -5.54
C LEU A 199 -1.46 -44.02 -5.88
N PRO A 200 -2.79 -43.84 -5.68
CA PRO A 200 -3.78 -44.89 -5.93
C PRO A 200 -3.74 -45.31 -7.41
N GLN A 201 -3.70 -46.63 -7.64
CA GLN A 201 -3.73 -47.23 -8.97
C GLN A 201 -5.15 -47.74 -9.25
N GLY A 202 -5.69 -47.47 -10.43
CA GLY A 202 -7.08 -47.78 -10.81
C GLY A 202 -8.00 -46.56 -10.76
N GLU A 203 -9.29 -46.82 -10.91
CA GLU A 203 -10.32 -45.79 -10.99
C GLU A 203 -10.58 -45.12 -9.62
N VAL A 204 -10.70 -43.80 -9.63
CA VAL A 204 -10.96 -42.98 -8.45
C VAL A 204 -12.11 -41.99 -8.72
N VAL A 205 -12.88 -41.69 -7.68
CA VAL A 205 -13.84 -40.58 -7.67
C VAL A 205 -13.18 -39.39 -6.98
N VAL A 206 -13.06 -38.27 -7.69
CA VAL A 206 -12.53 -37.01 -7.19
C VAL A 206 -13.68 -36.06 -6.93
N GLU A 207 -13.98 -35.77 -5.66
CA GLU A 207 -14.79 -34.63 -5.25
C GLU A 207 -13.93 -33.38 -5.05
N GLY A 208 -14.40 -32.23 -5.57
CA GLY A 208 -13.67 -30.98 -5.43
C GLY A 208 -14.50 -29.73 -5.74
N LEU A 209 -13.83 -28.60 -5.70
CA LEU A 209 -14.35 -27.30 -6.14
C LEU A 209 -13.77 -26.95 -7.50
N LEU A 210 -14.63 -26.61 -8.44
CA LEU A 210 -14.23 -25.90 -9.64
C LEU A 210 -13.89 -24.46 -9.27
N ARG A 211 -12.67 -24.02 -9.59
CA ARG A 211 -12.16 -22.73 -9.12
C ARG A 211 -11.06 -22.18 -10.02
N GLU A 212 -11.02 -20.86 -10.22
CA GLU A 212 -9.80 -20.21 -10.73
C GLU A 212 -8.68 -20.26 -9.68
N PRO A 213 -7.48 -20.76 -10.02
CA PRO A 213 -6.37 -20.77 -9.09
C PRO A 213 -5.69 -19.40 -8.96
N TRP A 214 -4.79 -19.27 -7.97
CA TRP A 214 -4.13 -17.99 -7.69
C TRP A 214 -3.12 -17.60 -8.78
N LYS A 215 -3.12 -16.33 -9.14
CA LYS A 215 -2.20 -15.75 -10.14
C LYS A 215 -0.83 -15.44 -9.49
N LYS A 216 0.22 -15.39 -10.32
CA LYS A 216 1.58 -15.03 -9.86
C LYS A 216 1.66 -13.57 -9.42
N ASN A 217 2.56 -13.28 -8.47
CA ASN A 217 2.92 -11.92 -8.07
C ASN A 217 4.23 -11.50 -8.77
N MET A 218 4.56 -10.19 -8.74
CA MET A 218 5.79 -9.63 -9.34
C MET A 218 7.10 -10.30 -8.86
N PHE A 219 7.08 -10.91 -7.66
CA PHE A 219 8.24 -11.59 -7.06
C PHE A 219 8.23 -13.12 -7.27
N THR A 220 7.21 -13.68 -7.93
CA THR A 220 7.13 -15.12 -8.21
C THR A 220 7.93 -15.42 -9.49
N PRO A 221 8.92 -16.33 -9.46
CA PRO A 221 9.64 -16.73 -10.66
C PRO A 221 8.73 -17.39 -11.70
N GLU A 222 9.14 -17.35 -12.96
CA GLU A 222 8.48 -18.10 -14.03
C GLU A 222 8.62 -19.61 -13.83
N ASN A 223 7.58 -20.35 -14.19
CA ASN A 223 7.60 -21.82 -14.22
C ASN A 223 8.69 -22.32 -15.18
N LYS A 224 9.26 -23.48 -14.87
CA LYS A 224 10.23 -24.19 -15.70
C LYS A 224 9.78 -25.64 -15.91
N PRO A 225 8.88 -25.90 -16.88
CA PRO A 225 8.39 -27.25 -17.19
C PRO A 225 9.52 -28.25 -17.46
N GLU A 226 10.54 -27.84 -18.23
CA GLU A 226 11.71 -28.65 -18.58
C GLU A 226 12.50 -29.16 -17.36
N GLU A 227 12.48 -28.41 -16.24
CA GLU A 227 13.11 -28.79 -14.98
C GLU A 227 12.12 -29.43 -13.99
N GLY A 228 10.85 -29.63 -14.38
CA GLY A 228 9.76 -30.09 -13.51
C GLY A 228 9.37 -29.11 -12.41
N LYS A 229 9.73 -27.83 -12.52
CA LYS A 229 9.59 -26.83 -11.44
C LYS A 229 8.45 -25.86 -11.72
N PHE A 230 7.39 -25.94 -10.94
CA PHE A 230 6.26 -25.01 -10.99
C PHE A 230 6.22 -24.17 -9.72
N TYR A 231 6.11 -22.85 -9.85
CA TYR A 231 6.00 -21.91 -8.74
C TYR A 231 4.54 -21.42 -8.57
N PHE A 232 3.79 -21.39 -9.67
CA PHE A 232 2.37 -21.01 -9.69
C PHE A 232 1.56 -21.91 -10.65
N PRO A 233 0.26 -22.09 -10.38
CA PRO A 233 -0.65 -22.89 -11.20
C PRO A 233 -1.05 -22.14 -12.48
N ASP A 234 -0.27 -22.33 -13.54
CA ASP A 234 -0.65 -21.89 -14.89
C ASP A 234 -1.48 -22.99 -15.56
N VAL A 235 -2.81 -22.86 -15.47
CA VAL A 235 -3.75 -23.90 -15.94
C VAL A 235 -3.57 -24.18 -17.44
N HIS A 236 -3.27 -23.17 -18.26
CA HIS A 236 -3.12 -23.36 -19.70
C HIS A 236 -1.81 -24.06 -20.03
N GLN A 237 -0.69 -23.60 -19.48
CA GLN A 237 0.61 -24.25 -19.64
C GLN A 237 0.59 -25.71 -19.13
N MET A 238 0.05 -25.94 -17.93
CA MET A 238 -0.04 -27.28 -17.34
C MET A 238 -0.97 -28.21 -18.14
N ALA A 239 -2.02 -27.67 -18.76
CA ALA A 239 -2.92 -28.44 -19.62
C ALA A 239 -2.25 -28.81 -20.95
N GLU A 240 -1.57 -27.86 -21.60
CA GLU A 240 -0.83 -28.07 -22.85
C GLU A 240 0.26 -29.14 -22.69
N LEU A 241 1.05 -29.08 -21.60
CA LEU A 241 2.10 -30.06 -21.28
C LEU A 241 1.58 -31.49 -21.07
N THR A 242 0.29 -31.65 -20.70
CA THR A 242 -0.29 -32.94 -20.31
C THR A 242 -1.31 -33.50 -21.29
N GLY A 243 -1.70 -32.71 -22.30
CA GLY A 243 -2.85 -33.01 -23.16
C GLY A 243 -4.20 -32.90 -22.45
N SER A 244 -4.26 -32.14 -21.34
CA SER A 244 -5.50 -31.92 -20.59
C SER A 244 -6.34 -30.78 -21.19
N GLN A 245 -7.63 -30.76 -20.86
CA GLN A 245 -8.42 -29.53 -20.93
C GLN A 245 -7.93 -28.55 -19.84
N PRO A 246 -7.93 -27.22 -20.08
CA PRO A 246 -7.52 -26.22 -19.09
C PRO A 246 -8.61 -26.00 -18.03
N VAL A 247 -8.89 -27.07 -17.28
CA VAL A 247 -9.89 -27.18 -16.21
C VAL A 247 -9.15 -27.50 -14.93
N TRP A 248 -9.32 -26.66 -13.91
CA TRP A 248 -8.68 -26.80 -12.60
C TRP A 248 -9.69 -27.14 -11.51
N ILE A 249 -9.47 -28.24 -10.81
CA ILE A 249 -10.28 -28.67 -9.66
C ILE A 249 -9.40 -28.71 -8.42
N GLU A 250 -9.83 -28.03 -7.36
CA GLU A 250 -9.26 -28.21 -6.02
C GLU A 250 -9.96 -29.38 -5.33
N GLN A 251 -9.29 -30.52 -5.15
CA GLN A 251 -9.82 -31.67 -4.43
C GLN A 251 -10.12 -31.26 -2.98
N THR A 252 -11.36 -31.50 -2.55
CA THR A 252 -11.82 -31.14 -1.21
C THR A 252 -11.71 -32.29 -0.25
N MET A 253 -11.47 -31.96 1.03
CA MET A 253 -11.42 -32.90 2.14
C MET A 253 -12.22 -32.33 3.31
N VAL A 254 -12.76 -33.20 4.18
CA VAL A 254 -13.28 -32.76 5.47
C VAL A 254 -12.08 -32.32 6.33
N PRO A 255 -12.12 -31.14 6.97
CA PRO A 255 -11.03 -30.70 7.83
C PRO A 255 -11.08 -31.44 9.18
N ASP A 256 -10.54 -32.66 9.21
CA ASP A 256 -10.18 -33.34 10.45
C ASP A 256 -8.65 -33.30 10.68
N MET A 257 -8.26 -33.09 11.94
CA MET A 257 -6.87 -33.02 12.37
C MET A 257 -6.23 -34.40 12.41
N VAL A 258 -6.97 -35.42 12.87
CA VAL A 258 -6.44 -36.80 12.94
C VAL A 258 -6.23 -37.36 11.54
N GLU A 259 -7.22 -37.18 10.66
CA GLU A 259 -7.11 -37.55 9.24
C GLU A 259 -5.96 -36.80 8.55
N SER A 260 -5.79 -35.48 8.80
CA SER A 260 -4.69 -34.71 8.21
C SER A 260 -3.32 -35.24 8.61
N MET A 261 -3.12 -35.59 9.88
CA MET A 261 -1.85 -36.16 10.38
C MET A 261 -1.58 -37.55 9.79
N ASP A 262 -2.59 -38.41 9.70
CA ASP A 262 -2.47 -39.75 9.11
C ASP A 262 -2.14 -39.68 7.60
N ARG A 263 -2.80 -38.77 6.88
CA ARG A 263 -2.50 -38.50 5.46
C ARG A 263 -1.09 -37.96 5.26
N GLU A 264 -0.63 -37.05 6.11
CA GLU A 264 0.76 -36.55 6.06
C GLU A 264 1.77 -37.69 6.26
N ALA A 265 1.57 -38.53 7.27
CA ALA A 265 2.45 -39.66 7.57
C ALA A 265 2.49 -40.72 6.44
N LYS A 266 1.38 -40.90 5.71
CA LYS A 266 1.26 -41.80 4.55
C LYS A 266 1.65 -41.15 3.21
N GLY A 267 2.00 -39.86 3.21
CA GLY A 267 2.29 -39.09 2.01
C GLY A 267 1.10 -38.92 1.05
N ILE A 268 -0.13 -39.05 1.57
CA ILE A 268 -1.36 -38.78 0.84
C ILE A 268 -1.55 -37.26 0.77
N PRO A 269 -1.78 -36.66 -0.42
CA PRO A 269 -2.06 -35.24 -0.52
C PRO A 269 -3.25 -34.82 0.35
N ILE A 270 -3.04 -33.72 1.09
CA ILE A 270 -4.05 -33.16 2.01
C ILE A 270 -4.77 -32.03 1.28
N GLY A 271 -6.01 -32.30 0.87
CA GLY A 271 -6.88 -31.35 0.18
C GLY A 271 -7.25 -30.13 1.03
N ARG A 272 -7.94 -29.16 0.43
CA ARG A 272 -8.49 -28.00 1.15
C ARG A 272 -9.90 -28.33 1.67
N ALA A 273 -10.29 -27.73 2.78
CA ALA A 273 -11.70 -27.71 3.18
C ALA A 273 -12.57 -27.05 2.10
N ALA A 274 -13.80 -27.52 1.95
CA ALA A 274 -14.80 -26.87 1.10
C ALA A 274 -15.33 -25.60 1.81
N GLU A 275 -14.56 -24.50 1.79
CA GLU A 275 -14.92 -23.24 2.46
C GLU A 275 -14.60 -21.99 1.63
N VAL A 276 -15.37 -20.92 1.87
CA VAL A 276 -15.21 -19.60 1.21
C VAL A 276 -14.34 -18.69 2.09
N ASN A 277 -13.04 -18.98 2.17
CA ASN A 277 -12.13 -18.23 3.04
C ASN A 277 -11.69 -16.87 2.42
N LEU A 278 -12.61 -15.90 2.36
CA LEU A 278 -12.38 -14.54 1.88
C LEU A 278 -12.30 -13.54 3.05
N ARG A 279 -11.08 -13.21 3.49
CA ARG A 279 -10.81 -12.28 4.61
C ARG A 279 -11.57 -10.94 4.47
N ASN A 280 -12.49 -10.65 5.38
CA ASN A 280 -13.34 -9.45 5.33
C ASN A 280 -13.14 -8.54 6.57
N ASN A 281 -12.18 -7.61 6.49
CA ASN A 281 -11.88 -6.65 7.57
C ASN A 281 -12.58 -5.29 7.41
N HIS A 282 -13.49 -5.13 6.43
CA HIS A 282 -14.03 -3.80 6.08
C HIS A 282 -14.82 -3.15 7.23
N SER A 283 -15.47 -3.93 8.09
CA SER A 283 -16.12 -3.46 9.32
C SER A 283 -15.18 -2.69 10.26
N GLN A 284 -13.99 -3.22 10.53
CA GLN A 284 -12.98 -2.55 11.36
C GLN A 284 -12.57 -1.21 10.75
N TYR A 285 -12.37 -1.16 9.43
CA TYR A 285 -12.01 0.09 8.74
C TYR A 285 -13.16 1.11 8.76
N ILE A 286 -14.43 0.70 8.65
CA ILE A 286 -15.58 1.60 8.79
C ILE A 286 -15.54 2.35 10.12
N PHE A 287 -15.30 1.64 11.23
CA PHE A 287 -15.15 2.26 12.55
C PHE A 287 -13.94 3.20 12.62
N THR A 288 -12.79 2.81 12.08
CA THR A 288 -11.60 3.68 12.03
C THR A 288 -11.84 4.97 11.25
N TRP A 289 -12.44 4.90 10.06
CA TRP A 289 -12.64 6.06 9.18
C TRP A 289 -13.72 7.00 9.70
N TYR A 290 -14.86 6.49 10.18
CA TYR A 290 -15.88 7.36 10.80
C TYR A 290 -15.45 7.88 12.17
N GLY A 291 -14.68 7.12 12.96
CA GLY A 291 -14.05 7.61 14.19
C GLY A 291 -13.07 8.77 13.94
N LEU A 292 -12.21 8.62 12.93
CA LEU A 292 -11.29 9.69 12.51
C LEU A 292 -12.04 10.92 11.97
N SER A 293 -13.08 10.71 11.16
CA SER A 293 -13.93 11.78 10.65
C SER A 293 -14.59 12.55 11.79
N LEU A 294 -15.21 11.85 12.75
CA LEU A 294 -15.84 12.46 13.92
C LEU A 294 -14.83 13.24 14.79
N ALA A 295 -13.70 12.62 15.15
CA ALA A 295 -12.68 13.26 15.99
C ALA A 295 -12.09 14.51 15.32
N THR A 296 -11.81 14.47 14.02
CA THR A 296 -11.27 15.61 13.28
C THR A 296 -12.31 16.70 13.03
N SER A 297 -13.59 16.35 12.85
CA SER A 297 -14.71 17.29 12.85
C SER A 297 -14.87 18.01 14.21
N ILE A 298 -14.75 17.30 15.33
CA ILE A 298 -14.79 17.90 16.67
C ILE A 298 -13.61 18.85 16.87
N MET A 299 -12.39 18.45 16.50
CA MET A 299 -11.21 19.33 16.57
C MET A 299 -11.37 20.58 15.70
N LEU A 300 -11.84 20.44 14.46
CA LEU A 300 -12.13 21.56 13.55
C LEU A 300 -13.18 22.51 14.17
N TRP A 301 -14.27 21.97 14.71
CA TRP A 301 -15.31 22.74 15.39
C TRP A 301 -14.78 23.48 16.62
N MET A 302 -13.93 22.85 17.42
CA MET A 302 -13.25 23.50 18.55
C MET A 302 -12.35 24.64 18.08
N VAL A 303 -11.58 24.46 17.00
CA VAL A 303 -10.72 25.50 16.41
C VAL A 303 -11.55 26.67 15.86
N ILE A 304 -12.69 26.41 15.20
CA ILE A 304 -13.60 27.46 14.69
C ILE A 304 -14.31 28.19 15.84
N ARG A 305 -14.69 27.47 16.91
CA ARG A 305 -15.35 28.06 18.09
C ARG A 305 -14.42 28.74 19.09
N LYS A 306 -13.10 28.51 19.02
CA LYS A 306 -12.14 29.25 19.86
C LYS A 306 -12.34 30.75 19.63
N ARG A 307 -12.82 31.44 20.68
CA ARG A 307 -12.93 32.90 20.68
C ARG A 307 -11.52 33.46 20.40
N PRO A 308 -11.37 34.48 19.54
CA PRO A 308 -10.07 35.11 19.38
C PRO A 308 -9.64 35.65 20.74
N ASN A 309 -8.44 35.25 21.21
CA ASN A 309 -7.90 35.74 22.48
C ASN A 309 -7.99 37.27 22.51
N GLU A 310 -8.37 37.88 23.63
CA GLU A 310 -8.45 39.35 23.73
C GLU A 310 -7.12 40.03 23.38
N VAL A 311 -6.00 39.33 23.65
CA VAL A 311 -4.61 39.62 23.24
C VAL A 311 -4.44 39.86 21.73
N THR A 312 -5.34 39.39 20.87
CA THR A 312 -5.30 39.67 19.42
C THR A 312 -5.77 41.07 19.06
N ARG A 313 -6.43 41.80 19.97
CA ARG A 313 -6.62 43.26 19.84
C ARG A 313 -5.30 43.98 20.17
N ARG A 314 -4.32 43.90 19.27
CA ARG A 314 -3.07 44.65 19.38
C ARG A 314 -3.33 46.13 19.13
N VAL A 315 -3.03 46.96 20.13
CA VAL A 315 -2.82 48.39 19.92
C VAL A 315 -1.45 48.59 19.28
N VAL A 316 -1.41 49.23 18.12
CA VAL A 316 -0.16 49.62 17.46
C VAL A 316 -0.04 51.14 17.57
N GLN A 317 0.98 51.61 18.28
CA GLN A 317 1.35 53.02 18.25
C GLN A 317 1.87 53.35 16.85
N ASN A 318 1.32 54.39 16.23
CA ASN A 318 1.68 54.78 14.87
C ASN A 318 3.15 55.25 14.83
N ARG A 319 4.01 54.54 14.09
CA ARG A 319 5.47 54.79 14.03
C ARG A 319 5.95 55.37 12.69
N ASN A 320 5.02 55.74 11.80
CA ASN A 320 5.36 56.25 10.48
C ASN A 320 5.85 57.72 10.58
N TRP A 321 7.16 57.89 10.71
CA TRP A 321 7.85 59.17 10.55
C TRP A 321 8.34 59.31 9.10
N SER A 322 8.21 60.52 8.55
CA SER A 322 8.79 60.97 7.28
C SER A 322 9.40 62.36 7.48
#